data_AF-A0A968NTI8-F1
#
_entry.id   AF-A0A968NTI8-F1
#
_cell.length_a   1.000
_cell.length_b   1.000
_cell.length_c   1.000
_cell.angle_alpha   90.00
_cell.angle_beta   90.00
_cell.angle_gamma   90.00
#
_symmetry.space_group_name_H-M   'P 1'
#
loop_
_entity.id
_entity.type
_entity.pdbx_description
1 polymer ?
#
loop_
_entity_poly.entity_id
_entity_poly.type
_entity_poly.pdbx_seq_one_letter_code
_entity_poly.pdbx_strand_id
1 'polypeptide(L)'
;QITNQANAFCNLMQTASVCMCGSDGTFDSMGEGMFVNFDGVPIAMGSHRPDEIITAELRPDLVREARQHWSVENNIYQFGHRGYVAVKGGAQDCPYTYMQDMVEGNYRLPWEDEVIHTDGTSCGFPAPTRQYKGEELPTQVGS
;
A
#
# COMPACT_ATOMS: atom_id res chain seq x y z
N GLN A 1 8.50 -6.27 7.16
CA GLN A 1 7.67 -7.28 7.86
C GLN A 1 6.29 -6.74 8.28
N ILE A 2 6.20 -5.71 9.14
CA ILE A 2 4.92 -5.23 9.71
C ILE A 2 3.95 -4.71 8.64
N THR A 3 4.42 -3.85 7.75
CA THR A 3 3.58 -3.26 6.70
C THR A 3 3.06 -4.30 5.72
N ASN A 4 3.84 -5.34 5.40
CA ASN A 4 3.35 -6.44 4.55
C ASN A 4 2.16 -7.15 5.19
N GLN A 5 2.23 -7.41 6.50
CA GLN A 5 1.13 -8.03 7.26
C GLN A 5 -0.08 -7.13 7.37
N ALA A 6 0.12 -5.85 7.72
CA ALA A 6 -0.95 -4.87 7.79
C ALA A 6 -1.63 -4.66 6.43
N ASN A 7 -0.86 -4.54 5.35
CA ASN A 7 -1.40 -4.39 3.99
C ASN A 7 -2.24 -5.60 3.58
N ALA A 8 -1.81 -6.80 3.93
CA ALA A 8 -2.56 -8.02 3.64
C ALA A 8 -3.90 -8.06 4.41
N PHE A 9 -3.84 -7.87 5.74
CA PHE A 9 -5.00 -7.92 6.62
C PHE A 9 -6.02 -6.82 6.31
N CYS A 10 -5.58 -5.56 6.26
CA CYS A 10 -6.48 -4.41 6.07
C CYS A 10 -7.23 -4.45 4.73
N ASN A 11 -6.70 -5.17 3.73
CA ASN A 11 -7.26 -5.22 2.37
C ASN A 11 -7.82 -6.59 1.97
N LEU A 12 -7.87 -7.56 2.90
CA LEU A 12 -8.20 -8.96 2.61
C LEU A 12 -7.54 -9.44 1.31
N MET A 13 -6.21 -9.39 1.27
CA MET A 13 -5.44 -9.76 0.08
C MET A 13 -4.14 -10.45 0.47
N GLN A 14 -3.64 -11.34 -0.39
CA GLN A 14 -2.31 -11.90 -0.20
C GLN A 14 -1.26 -10.90 -0.70
N THR A 15 -0.13 -10.80 -0.01
CA THR A 15 1.01 -9.97 -0.44
C THR A 15 2.23 -10.84 -0.70
N ALA A 16 2.93 -10.57 -1.79
CA ALA A 16 4.27 -11.07 -2.05
C ALA A 16 5.22 -9.87 -2.13
N SER A 17 6.25 -9.86 -1.30
CA SER A 17 7.20 -8.75 -1.20
C SER A 17 8.61 -9.27 -1.23
N VAL A 18 9.49 -8.57 -1.95
CA VAL A 18 10.92 -8.89 -2.06
C VAL A 18 11.74 -7.63 -1.85
N CYS A 19 12.91 -7.79 -1.24
CA CYS A 19 13.93 -6.79 -1.04
C CYS A 19 15.25 -7.38 -1.52
N MET A 20 16.02 -6.60 -2.27
CA MET A 20 17.32 -7.03 -2.81
C MET A 20 18.24 -7.51 -1.69
N CYS A 21 19.07 -8.51 -1.97
CA CYS A 21 20.18 -8.91 -1.09
C CYS A 21 21.50 -8.41 -1.69
N GLY A 22 22.34 -7.80 -0.86
CA GLY A 22 23.69 -7.36 -1.26
C GLY A 22 23.90 -5.86 -1.17
N SER A 23 25.08 -5.42 -1.60
CA SER A 23 25.53 -4.03 -1.56
C SER A 23 25.73 -3.49 -2.97
N ASP A 24 25.35 -2.24 -3.21
CA ASP A 24 25.77 -1.49 -4.41
C ASP A 24 27.10 -0.72 -4.20
N GLY A 25 27.74 -0.93 -3.05
CA GLY A 25 28.96 -0.22 -2.63
C GLY A 25 28.69 1.09 -1.88
N THR A 26 27.43 1.55 -1.81
CA THR A 26 27.01 2.73 -1.05
C THR A 26 26.02 2.34 0.06
N PHE A 27 25.12 1.39 -0.21
CA PHE A 27 24.14 0.87 0.75
C PHE A 27 24.03 -0.65 0.69
N ASP A 28 23.87 -1.26 1.86
CA ASP A 28 23.54 -2.67 1.98
C ASP A 28 22.01 -2.85 2.02
N SER A 29 21.49 -3.75 1.20
CA SER A 29 20.08 -4.11 1.15
C SER A 29 19.78 -5.34 2.00
N MET A 30 18.58 -5.39 2.58
CA MET A 30 18.24 -6.31 3.67
C MET A 30 18.15 -7.79 3.23
N GLY A 31 17.92 -8.09 1.95
CA GLY A 31 17.83 -9.46 1.44
C GLY A 31 16.58 -10.22 1.87
N GLU A 32 15.43 -9.57 1.86
CA GLU A 32 14.20 -10.12 2.43
C GLU A 32 13.22 -10.62 1.36
N GLY A 33 12.43 -11.63 1.73
CA GLY A 33 11.26 -12.02 0.95
C GLY A 33 10.16 -12.54 1.86
N MET A 34 8.92 -12.15 1.57
CA MET A 34 7.80 -12.44 2.46
C MET A 34 6.52 -12.66 1.66
N PHE A 35 5.89 -13.81 1.88
CA PHE A 35 4.53 -14.08 1.49
C PHE A 35 3.63 -13.97 2.71
N VAL A 36 2.54 -13.22 2.59
CA VAL A 36 1.56 -13.05 3.66
C VAL A 36 0.18 -13.41 3.16
N ASN A 37 -0.56 -14.16 3.98
CA ASN A 37 -1.93 -14.52 3.71
C ASN A 37 -2.90 -13.36 3.97
N PHE A 38 -4.12 -13.45 3.45
CA PHE A 38 -5.13 -12.37 3.50
C PHE A 38 -5.64 -12.02 4.91
N ASP A 39 -5.37 -12.88 5.89
CA ASP A 39 -5.61 -12.66 7.33
C ASP A 39 -4.42 -11.96 8.03
N GLY A 40 -3.39 -11.57 7.27
CA GLY A 40 -2.19 -10.93 7.80
C GLY A 40 -1.13 -11.90 8.31
N VAL A 41 -1.35 -13.22 8.29
CA VAL A 41 -0.40 -14.20 8.80
C VAL A 41 0.69 -14.50 7.75
N PRO A 42 1.99 -14.44 8.09
CA PRO A 42 3.06 -14.83 7.17
C PRO A 42 2.94 -16.31 6.75
N ILE A 43 2.99 -16.58 5.45
CA ILE A 43 3.03 -17.94 4.87
C ILE A 43 4.48 -18.43 4.79
N ALA A 44 5.35 -17.57 4.28
CA ALA A 44 6.77 -17.86 4.12
C ALA A 44 7.59 -16.57 4.31
N MET A 45 8.77 -16.73 4.88
CA MET A 45 9.74 -15.66 5.10
C MET A 45 11.13 -16.14 4.68
N GLY A 46 11.90 -15.22 4.10
CA GLY A 46 13.31 -15.43 3.76
C GLY A 46 14.22 -15.46 4.99
N SER A 47 15.50 -15.70 4.72
CA SER A 47 16.56 -15.82 5.72
C SER A 47 17.74 -14.87 5.47
N HIS A 48 17.57 -13.84 4.63
CA HIS A 48 18.57 -12.81 4.35
C HIS A 48 19.77 -13.32 3.54
N ARG A 49 19.59 -14.40 2.78
CA ARG A 49 20.68 -15.03 2.02
C ARG A 49 20.71 -14.52 0.57
N PRO A 50 21.90 -14.22 0.04
CA PRO A 50 22.06 -14.01 -1.40
C PRO A 50 21.57 -15.23 -2.18
N ASP A 51 20.94 -14.97 -3.32
CA ASP A 51 20.38 -15.99 -4.23
C ASP A 51 19.34 -16.93 -3.60
N GLU A 52 18.73 -16.54 -2.47
CA GLU A 52 17.67 -17.31 -1.83
C GLU A 52 16.38 -17.31 -2.65
N ILE A 53 15.85 -18.51 -2.92
CA ILE A 53 14.55 -18.69 -3.57
C ILE A 53 13.50 -19.00 -2.51
N ILE A 54 12.60 -18.05 -2.27
CA ILE A 54 11.50 -18.20 -1.32
C ILE A 54 10.25 -18.56 -2.12
N THR A 55 9.56 -19.62 -1.73
CA THR A 55 8.38 -20.13 -2.44
C THR A 55 7.20 -20.31 -1.48
N ALA A 56 6.00 -20.10 -2.00
CA ALA A 56 4.75 -20.32 -1.29
C ALA A 56 3.63 -20.63 -2.30
N GLU A 57 2.67 -21.46 -1.89
CA GLU A 57 1.41 -21.63 -2.62
C GLU A 57 0.43 -20.54 -2.17
N LEU A 58 -0.21 -19.88 -3.13
CA LEU A 58 -1.24 -18.86 -2.88
C LEU A 58 -2.60 -19.37 -3.37
N ARG A 59 -3.65 -19.04 -2.63
CA ARG A 59 -5.03 -19.51 -2.88
C ARG A 59 -5.98 -18.32 -3.04
N PRO A 60 -6.00 -17.66 -4.23
CA PRO A 60 -6.87 -16.52 -4.50
C PRO A 60 -8.37 -16.83 -4.41
N ASP A 61 -8.75 -18.10 -4.51
CA ASP A 61 -10.11 -18.56 -4.29
C ASP A 61 -10.56 -18.40 -2.84
N LEU A 62 -9.71 -18.68 -1.87
CA LEU A 62 -10.01 -18.43 -0.45
C LEU A 62 -10.12 -16.93 -0.15
N VAL A 63 -9.35 -16.09 -0.84
CA VAL A 63 -9.49 -14.63 -0.75
C VAL A 63 -10.87 -14.19 -1.27
N ARG A 64 -11.31 -14.75 -2.40
CA ARG A 64 -12.65 -14.47 -2.96
C ARG A 64 -13.76 -14.94 -2.02
N GLU A 65 -13.61 -16.11 -1.43
CA GLU A 65 -14.53 -16.65 -0.43
C GLU A 65 -14.61 -15.74 0.80
N ALA A 66 -13.47 -15.35 1.36
CA ALA A 66 -13.40 -14.43 2.50
C ALA A 66 -14.10 -13.10 2.21
N ARG A 67 -13.84 -12.49 1.06
CA ARG A 67 -14.47 -11.21 0.66
C ARG A 67 -15.98 -11.31 0.49
N GLN A 68 -16.51 -12.49 0.17
CA GLN A 68 -17.95 -12.72 0.01
C GLN A 68 -18.64 -13.06 1.33
N HIS A 69 -17.97 -13.82 2.21
CA HIS A 69 -18.61 -14.45 3.35
C HIS A 69 -18.18 -13.90 4.71
N TRP A 70 -17.01 -13.29 4.82
CA TRP A 70 -16.58 -12.69 6.08
C TRP A 70 -17.37 -11.41 6.33
N SER A 71 -17.69 -11.19 7.61
CA SER A 71 -18.52 -10.06 8.07
C SER A 71 -17.68 -9.08 8.88
N VAL A 72 -17.24 -9.48 10.07
CA VAL A 72 -16.57 -8.59 11.03
C VAL A 72 -15.19 -8.14 10.53
N GLU A 73 -14.48 -9.02 9.84
CA GLU A 73 -13.14 -8.80 9.28
C GLU A 73 -13.19 -8.37 7.79
N ASN A 74 -14.35 -7.98 7.27
CA ASN A 74 -14.48 -7.49 5.90
C ASN A 74 -14.26 -5.98 5.82
N ASN A 75 -13.04 -5.55 6.19
CA ASN A 75 -12.67 -4.14 6.32
C ASN A 75 -12.95 -3.34 5.04
N ILE A 76 -12.66 -3.92 3.87
CA ILE A 76 -12.85 -3.26 2.57
C ILE A 76 -14.34 -3.00 2.26
N TYR A 77 -15.27 -3.86 2.68
CA TYR A 77 -16.69 -3.62 2.53
C TYR A 77 -17.18 -2.57 3.53
N GLN A 78 -16.75 -2.71 4.79
CA GLN A 78 -17.15 -1.83 5.89
C GLN A 78 -16.70 -0.38 5.70
N PHE A 79 -15.57 -0.16 5.03
CA PHE A 79 -15.04 1.16 4.73
C PHE A 79 -16.07 2.07 4.03
N GLY A 80 -16.86 1.52 3.09
CA GLY A 80 -17.89 2.25 2.34
C GLY A 80 -19.33 2.05 2.80
N HIS A 81 -19.58 1.22 3.82
CA HIS A 81 -20.92 0.87 4.30
C HIS A 81 -20.99 1.01 5.83
N ARG A 82 -20.58 2.17 6.35
CA ARG A 82 -20.31 2.34 7.78
C ARG A 82 -21.60 2.20 8.60
N GLY A 83 -21.57 1.40 9.66
CA GLY A 83 -22.72 1.23 10.55
C GLY A 83 -23.95 0.58 9.88
N TYR A 84 -23.75 -0.32 8.92
CA TYR A 84 -24.83 -0.98 8.16
C TYR A 84 -25.86 -1.76 8.99
N VAL A 85 -25.55 -2.06 10.26
CA VAL A 85 -26.51 -2.65 11.22
C VAL A 85 -27.54 -1.61 11.70
N ALA A 86 -27.15 -0.34 11.82
CA ALA A 86 -28.00 0.75 12.28
C ALA A 86 -28.62 1.56 11.13
N VAL A 87 -27.93 1.64 9.98
CA VAL A 87 -28.35 2.40 8.80
C VAL A 87 -28.51 1.43 7.64
N LYS A 88 -29.68 1.38 6.99
CA LYS A 88 -29.92 0.50 5.84
C LYS A 88 -28.93 0.82 4.72
N GLY A 89 -28.04 -0.13 4.40
CA GLY A 89 -26.97 0.06 3.41
C GLY A 89 -25.72 0.76 3.94
N GLY A 90 -25.71 1.20 5.21
CA GLY A 90 -24.59 1.93 5.81
C GLY A 90 -24.47 3.38 5.33
N ALA A 91 -23.71 4.18 6.07
CA ALA A 91 -23.31 5.52 5.66
C ALA A 91 -22.18 5.43 4.61
N GLN A 92 -22.36 6.12 3.49
CA GLN A 92 -21.50 6.03 2.30
C GLN A 92 -20.80 7.36 1.95
N ASP A 93 -20.98 8.40 2.76
CA ASP A 93 -20.19 9.62 2.71
C ASP A 93 -18.74 9.35 3.13
N CYS A 94 -17.81 10.21 2.67
CA CYS A 94 -16.40 10.18 3.06
C CYS A 94 -16.17 11.14 4.22
N PRO A 95 -16.07 10.67 5.48
CA PRO A 95 -15.90 11.54 6.65
C PRO A 95 -14.43 11.97 6.86
N TYR A 96 -13.51 11.50 6.02
CA TYR A 96 -12.07 11.64 6.20
C TYR A 96 -11.56 12.87 5.45
N THR A 97 -11.33 13.97 6.17
CA THR A 97 -10.91 15.26 5.56
C THR A 97 -9.66 15.10 4.69
N TYR A 98 -8.67 14.34 5.15
CA TYR A 98 -7.45 14.11 4.38
C TYR A 98 -7.69 13.47 3.01
N MET A 99 -8.74 12.64 2.85
CA MET A 99 -9.10 12.07 1.55
C MET A 99 -9.78 13.11 0.66
N GLN A 100 -10.64 13.95 1.25
CA GLN A 100 -11.27 15.06 0.53
C GLN A 100 -10.20 16.05 0.04
N ASP A 101 -9.29 16.46 0.95
CA ASP A 101 -8.18 17.36 0.65
C ASP A 101 -7.27 16.77 -0.45
N MET A 102 -7.02 15.45 -0.44
CA MET A 102 -6.23 14.79 -1.48
C MET A 102 -6.92 14.82 -2.85
N VAL A 103 -8.23 14.58 -2.91
CA VAL A 103 -9.01 14.68 -4.16
C VAL A 103 -9.05 16.12 -4.69
N GLU A 104 -9.14 17.10 -3.80
CA GLU A 104 -9.15 18.53 -4.14
C GLU A 104 -7.74 19.09 -4.47
N GLY A 105 -6.68 18.31 -4.26
CA GLY A 105 -5.30 18.75 -4.46
C GLY A 105 -4.78 19.69 -3.36
N ASN A 106 -5.44 19.72 -2.20
CA ASN A 106 -5.14 20.57 -1.05
C ASN A 106 -4.63 19.78 0.17
N TYR A 107 -4.24 18.52 0.01
CA TYR A 107 -3.68 17.70 1.10
C TYR A 107 -2.49 18.41 1.73
N ARG A 108 -2.60 18.74 3.02
CA ARG A 108 -1.56 19.45 3.76
C ARG A 108 -1.51 19.00 5.20
N LEU A 109 -0.30 18.74 5.71
CA LEU A 109 -0.10 18.40 7.12
C LEU A 109 -0.04 19.68 7.97
N PRO A 110 -0.54 19.69 9.22
CA PRO A 110 -0.46 20.89 10.07
C PRO A 110 0.96 21.41 10.31
N TRP A 111 1.95 20.52 10.34
CA TRP A 111 3.37 20.81 10.59
C TRP A 111 4.21 20.84 9.30
N GLU A 112 3.61 20.95 8.12
CA GLU A 112 4.35 20.84 6.85
C GLU A 112 5.47 21.89 6.71
N ASP A 113 5.30 23.09 7.29
CA ASP A 113 6.32 24.14 7.31
C ASP A 113 7.54 23.79 8.17
N GLU A 114 7.40 22.82 9.09
CA GLU A 114 8.48 22.36 9.97
C GLU A 114 9.27 21.19 9.36
N VAL A 115 8.84 20.66 8.21
CA VAL A 115 9.51 19.54 7.55
C VAL A 115 10.84 19.99 6.93
N ILE A 116 11.94 19.42 7.43
CA ILE A 116 13.31 19.80 7.03
C ILE A 116 13.67 19.29 5.63
N HIS A 117 13.21 18.09 5.28
CA HIS A 117 13.57 17.42 4.02
C HIS A 117 12.33 17.31 3.12
N THR A 118 12.22 18.24 2.18
CA THR A 118 11.11 18.33 1.22
C THR A 118 11.54 18.07 -0.23
N ASP A 119 12.84 17.84 -0.45
CA ASP A 119 13.44 17.47 -1.73
C ASP A 119 14.71 16.59 -1.55
N GLY A 120 15.39 16.28 -2.65
CA GLY A 120 16.58 15.41 -2.67
C GLY A 120 17.90 16.09 -2.29
N THR A 121 17.90 17.36 -1.85
CA THR A 121 19.14 18.11 -1.56
C THR A 121 19.95 17.51 -0.41
N SER A 122 19.28 16.88 0.56
CA SER A 122 19.93 16.14 1.66
C SER A 122 20.81 14.97 1.18
N CYS A 123 20.53 14.44 -0.01
CA CYS A 123 21.31 13.39 -0.65
C CYS A 123 22.25 13.93 -1.75
N GLY A 124 22.44 15.25 -1.84
CA GLY A 124 23.36 15.89 -2.80
C GLY A 124 22.77 16.14 -4.21
N PHE A 125 21.46 15.92 -4.41
CA PHE A 125 20.80 16.25 -5.68
C PHE A 125 20.47 17.76 -5.75
N PRO A 126 20.49 18.39 -6.94
CA PRO A 126 20.01 19.75 -7.10
C PRO A 126 18.49 19.84 -6.89
N ALA A 127 18.01 21.00 -6.43
CA ALA A 127 16.57 21.25 -6.26
C ALA A 127 15.81 21.04 -7.59
N PRO A 128 14.65 20.37 -7.57
CA PRO A 128 13.89 20.08 -8.78
C PRO A 128 13.30 21.34 -9.40
N THR A 129 13.35 21.44 -10.73
CA THR A 129 12.80 22.59 -11.49
C THR A 129 11.55 22.26 -12.28
N ARG A 130 11.24 20.96 -12.47
CA ARG A 130 10.08 20.51 -13.23
C ARG A 130 8.82 20.59 -12.36
N GLN A 131 7.78 21.24 -12.88
CA GLN A 131 6.45 21.19 -12.29
C GLN A 131 5.67 19.97 -12.77
N TYR A 132 4.86 19.40 -11.88
CA TYR A 132 3.89 18.38 -12.24
C TYR A 132 2.78 18.99 -13.11
N LYS A 133 2.44 18.34 -14.22
CA LYS A 133 1.44 18.84 -15.20
C LYS A 133 0.11 18.09 -15.15
N GLY A 134 -0.09 17.20 -14.19
CA GLY A 134 -1.23 16.27 -14.17
C GLY A 134 -0.92 14.95 -14.87
N GLU A 135 -1.93 14.10 -14.98
CA GLU A 135 -1.86 12.81 -15.65
C GLU A 135 -1.71 13.00 -17.17
N GLU A 136 -0.58 12.56 -17.73
CA GLU A 136 -0.36 12.50 -19.17
C GLU A 136 -1.01 11.20 -19.70
N LEU A 137 -2.31 11.23 -19.97
CA LEU A 137 -2.98 10.11 -20.62
C LEU A 137 -2.45 9.96 -22.06
N PRO A 138 -2.14 8.73 -22.54
CA PRO A 138 -1.77 8.52 -23.93
C PRO A 138 -2.90 9.04 -24.83
N THR A 139 -2.57 9.92 -25.77
CA THR A 139 -3.52 10.38 -26.79
C THR A 139 -4.15 9.14 -27.43
N GLN A 140 -5.49 9.04 -27.39
CA GLN A 140 -6.19 7.97 -28.08
C GLN A 140 -5.74 7.98 -29.55
N VAL A 141 -5.06 6.91 -29.96
CA VAL A 141 -4.78 6.67 -31.38
C VAL A 141 -6.15 6.50 -32.02
N GLY A 142 -6.53 7.46 -32.87
CA GLY A 142 -7.85 7.54 -33.47
C GLY A 142 -8.28 6.22 -34.11
N SER A 143 -9.58 5.94 -33.95
CA SER A 143 -10.34 4.83 -34.55
C SER A 143 -10.11 4.66 -36.04
#